data_AF-A0A1S9PJ46-F1
#
_entry.id   AF-A0A1S9PJ46-F1
#
_cell.length_a   1.000
_cell.length_b   1.000
_cell.length_c   1.000
_cell.angle_alpha   90.00
_cell.angle_beta   90.00
_cell.angle_gamma   90.00
#
_symmetry.space_group_name_H-M   'P 1'
#
loop_
_entity.id
_entity.type
_entity.pdbx_description
1 polymer ?
#
loop_
_entity_poly.entity_id
_entity_poly.type
_entity_poly.pdbx_seq_one_letter_code
_entity_poly.pdbx_strand_id
1 'polypeptide(L)'
;MKTACLTLLIALLGLNALAQDSLEIKYPKTYKAVYKTVHALPEVKDFLTSAKNSKPVAAINGPNNSWHNYWEVQVGLSNLDMLRTNFHLFVNPKTLRVYYLDEYDDGNGLNFKLITLQQWRKWRSTKAWQKMHKYKNGELVTDTN
;
A
#
# COMPACT_ATOMS: atom_id res chain seq x y z
N MET A 1 -22.74 6.32 37.82
CA MET A 1 -22.90 5.76 36.45
C MET A 1 -22.18 6.54 35.34
N LYS A 2 -21.48 7.66 35.61
CA LYS A 2 -20.79 8.46 34.56
C LYS A 2 -19.30 8.13 34.38
N THR A 3 -18.68 7.43 35.32
CA THR A 3 -17.24 7.09 35.32
C THR A 3 -16.90 5.79 34.58
N ALA A 4 -17.84 4.85 34.45
CA ALA A 4 -17.60 3.57 33.79
C ALA A 4 -17.53 3.67 32.25
N CYS A 5 -18.13 4.71 31.66
CA CYS A 5 -18.13 4.90 30.21
C CYS A 5 -16.82 5.50 29.69
N LEU A 6 -16.11 6.27 30.54
CA LEU A 6 -14.86 6.95 30.16
C LEU A 6 -13.66 5.98 30.13
N THR A 7 -13.64 4.98 31.01
CA THR A 7 -12.60 3.93 31.04
C THR A 7 -12.67 2.98 29.85
N LEU A 8 -13.88 2.70 29.33
CA LEU A 8 -14.05 1.82 28.18
C LEU A 8 -13.51 2.46 26.89
N LEU A 9 -13.67 3.77 26.71
CA LEU A 9 -13.21 4.50 25.54
C LEU A 9 -11.67 4.54 25.42
N ILE A 10 -10.97 4.62 26.55
CA ILE A 10 -9.50 4.64 26.60
C ILE A 10 -8.93 3.24 26.27
N ALA A 11 -9.60 2.17 26.69
CA ALA A 11 -9.17 0.80 26.39
C ALA A 11 -9.30 0.44 24.89
N LEU A 12 -10.32 0.95 24.20
CA LEU A 12 -10.51 0.71 22.76
C LEU A 12 -9.50 1.46 21.88
N LEU A 13 -9.08 2.66 22.28
CA LEU A 13 -8.11 3.45 21.51
C LEU A 13 -6.67 2.88 21.58
N GLY A 14 -6.34 2.12 22.63
CA GLY A 14 -5.03 1.47 22.77
C GLY A 14 -4.81 0.24 21.88
N LEU A 15 -5.88 -0.43 21.44
CA LEU A 15 -5.78 -1.68 20.67
C LEU A 15 -5.30 -1.48 19.22
N ASN A 16 -5.60 -0.33 18.61
CA ASN A 16 -5.24 -0.06 17.21
C ASN A 16 -3.74 0.21 17.01
N ALA A 17 -3.06 0.80 18.00
CA ALA A 17 -1.61 1.03 17.94
C ALA A 17 -0.80 -0.28 18.07
N LEU A 18 -1.32 -1.27 18.80
CA LEU A 18 -0.62 -2.53 19.07
C LEU A 18 -0.46 -3.42 17.83
N ALA A 19 -1.26 -3.24 16.78
CA ALA A 19 -1.21 -4.08 15.59
C ALA A 19 0.08 -3.85 14.77
N GLN A 20 0.52 -2.60 14.58
CA GLN A 20 1.78 -2.29 13.89
C GLN A 20 3.00 -2.65 14.74
N ASP A 21 2.96 -2.32 16.03
CA ASP A 21 4.01 -2.69 16.98
C ASP A 21 4.21 -4.22 17.02
N SER A 22 3.13 -5.00 16.89
CA SER A 22 3.21 -6.47 16.88
C SER A 22 3.99 -7.03 15.70
N LEU A 23 3.93 -6.41 14.51
CA LEU A 23 4.63 -6.89 13.32
C LEU A 23 6.12 -6.57 13.38
N GLU A 24 6.47 -5.37 13.83
CA GLU A 24 7.87 -4.99 14.05
C GLU A 24 8.51 -5.87 15.14
N ILE A 25 7.79 -6.19 16.21
CA ILE A 25 8.28 -7.09 17.27
C ILE A 25 8.40 -8.53 16.76
N LYS A 26 7.42 -9.03 15.99
CA LYS A 26 7.39 -10.43 15.51
C LYS A 26 8.41 -10.69 14.40
N TYR A 27 8.66 -9.72 13.53
CA TYR A 27 9.54 -9.86 12.36
C TYR A 27 10.47 -8.64 12.17
N PRO A 28 11.31 -8.28 13.16
CA PRO A 28 12.01 -6.99 13.20
C PRO A 28 12.94 -6.78 12.00
N LYS A 29 13.64 -7.83 11.57
CA LYS A 29 14.56 -7.76 10.42
C LYS A 29 13.82 -7.54 9.10
N THR A 30 12.77 -8.32 8.86
CA THR A 30 11.98 -8.24 7.63
C THR A 30 11.20 -6.93 7.57
N TYR A 31 10.56 -6.54 8.67
CA TYR A 31 9.85 -5.27 8.78
C TYR A 31 10.75 -4.10 8.44
N LYS A 32 11.93 -4.01 9.08
CA LYS A 32 12.91 -2.94 8.83
C LYS A 32 13.42 -2.93 7.39
N ALA A 33 13.65 -4.11 6.80
CA ALA A 33 14.11 -4.23 5.41
C ALA A 33 13.03 -3.76 4.42
N VAL A 34 11.78 -4.18 4.61
CA VAL A 34 10.63 -3.77 3.80
C VAL A 34 10.38 -2.27 3.94
N TYR A 35 10.32 -1.77 5.18
CA TYR A 35 10.15 -0.34 5.47
C TYR A 35 11.19 0.51 4.76
N LYS A 36 12.48 0.17 4.90
CA LYS A 36 13.58 0.90 4.25
C LYS A 36 13.49 0.83 2.72
N THR A 37 13.13 -0.33 2.18
CA THR A 37 12.99 -0.53 0.73
C THR A 37 11.90 0.37 0.16
N VAL A 38 10.73 0.42 0.82
CA VAL A 38 9.60 1.24 0.36
C VAL A 38 9.90 2.73 0.50
N HIS A 39 10.50 3.18 1.61
CA HIS A 39 10.86 4.59 1.81
C HIS A 39 11.97 5.08 0.87
N ALA A 40 12.75 4.17 0.29
CA ALA A 40 13.77 4.49 -0.70
C ALA A 40 13.21 4.66 -2.11
N LEU A 41 11.95 4.32 -2.36
CA LEU A 41 11.30 4.55 -3.65
C LEU A 41 11.11 6.06 -3.88
N PRO A 42 11.56 6.61 -5.03
CA PRO A 42 11.39 8.04 -5.35
C PRO A 42 9.94 8.50 -5.21
N GLU A 43 8.99 7.77 -5.79
CA GLU A 43 7.56 8.12 -5.73
C GLU A 43 6.98 8.14 -4.30
N VAL A 44 7.45 7.27 -3.42
CA VAL A 44 7.04 7.24 -2.01
C VAL A 44 7.68 8.40 -1.26
N LYS A 45 8.98 8.64 -1.46
CA LYS A 45 9.70 9.75 -0.83
C LYS A 45 9.10 11.10 -1.22
N ASP A 46 8.82 11.29 -2.50
CA ASP A 46 8.23 12.52 -3.04
C ASP A 46 6.82 12.74 -2.49
N PHE A 47 6.00 11.68 -2.40
CA PHE A 47 4.69 11.75 -1.78
C PHE A 47 4.75 12.09 -0.29
N LEU A 48 5.55 11.36 0.50
CA LEU A 48 5.69 11.62 1.95
C LEU A 48 6.17 13.05 2.22
N THR A 49 7.05 13.58 1.36
CA THR A 49 7.57 14.94 1.47
C THR A 49 6.51 15.98 1.10
N SER A 50 5.85 15.82 -0.06
CA SER A 50 4.85 16.78 -0.56
C SER A 50 3.58 16.81 0.29
N ALA A 51 3.17 15.66 0.84
CA ALA A 51 1.97 15.52 1.64
C ALA A 51 2.20 15.73 3.14
N LYS A 52 3.37 16.20 3.58
CA LYS A 52 3.77 16.29 5.01
C LYS A 52 2.70 16.90 5.94
N ASN A 53 1.96 17.91 5.47
CA ASN A 53 0.94 18.61 6.25
C ASN A 53 -0.36 17.80 6.39
N SER A 54 -0.50 16.72 5.61
CA SER A 54 -1.66 15.84 5.55
C SER A 54 -1.39 14.48 6.20
N LYS A 55 -0.37 14.39 7.07
CA LYS A 55 0.00 13.18 7.84
C LYS A 55 0.16 11.94 6.93
N PRO A 56 1.11 11.97 5.98
CA PRO A 56 1.30 10.86 5.08
C PRO A 56 2.04 9.73 5.84
N VAL A 57 1.69 8.49 5.55
CA VAL A 57 2.25 7.31 6.23
C VAL A 57 2.48 6.19 5.22
N ALA A 58 3.47 5.35 5.51
CA ALA A 58 3.67 4.05 4.87
C ALA A 58 3.41 2.96 5.92
N ALA A 59 2.22 2.37 5.89
CA ALA A 59 1.80 1.29 6.77
C ALA A 59 2.30 -0.05 6.24
N ILE A 60 3.15 -0.74 7.00
CA ILE A 60 3.63 -2.08 6.68
C ILE A 60 2.64 -3.09 7.28
N ASN A 61 1.73 -3.61 6.46
CA ASN A 61 0.64 -4.49 6.91
C ASN A 61 1.09 -5.94 7.12
N GLY A 62 2.31 -6.28 6.69
CA GLY A 62 2.87 -7.61 6.89
C GLY A 62 2.46 -8.61 5.80
N PRO A 63 2.60 -9.92 6.05
CA PRO A 63 2.25 -10.96 5.08
C PRO A 63 0.79 -10.87 4.63
N ASN A 64 0.54 -10.86 3.32
CA ASN A 64 -0.80 -10.82 2.76
C ASN A 64 -1.32 -12.23 2.45
N ASN A 65 -2.58 -12.50 2.81
CA ASN A 65 -3.20 -13.82 2.64
C ASN A 65 -3.57 -14.13 1.18
N SER A 66 -3.95 -13.11 0.40
CA SER A 66 -4.35 -13.25 -1.01
C SER A 66 -3.14 -13.36 -1.94
N TRP A 67 -2.01 -12.76 -1.55
CA TRP A 67 -0.76 -12.77 -2.30
C TRP A 67 0.32 -13.48 -1.48
N HIS A 68 0.17 -14.81 -1.38
CA HIS A 68 1.07 -15.67 -0.63
C HIS A 68 2.55 -15.31 -0.88
N ASN A 69 3.31 -15.16 0.21
CA ASN A 69 4.73 -14.78 0.24
C ASN A 69 5.06 -13.30 0.00
N TYR A 70 4.08 -12.41 -0.10
CA TYR A 70 4.33 -10.97 -0.21
C TYR A 70 3.92 -10.23 1.05
N TRP A 71 4.69 -9.19 1.37
CA TRP A 71 4.35 -8.22 2.40
C TRP A 71 3.57 -7.08 1.77
N GLU A 72 2.37 -6.84 2.25
CA GLU A 72 1.57 -5.70 1.83
C GLU A 72 2.04 -4.43 2.53
N VAL A 73 2.14 -3.35 1.74
CA VAL A 73 2.47 -2.02 2.22
C VAL A 73 1.51 -1.03 1.58
N GLN A 74 0.85 -0.23 2.40
CA GLN A 74 -0.03 0.83 1.94
C GLN A 74 0.60 2.18 2.26
N VAL A 75 0.76 3.02 1.25
CA VAL A 75 1.29 4.38 1.41
C VAL A 75 0.20 5.36 1.07
N GLY A 76 -0.09 6.30 1.96
CA GLY A 76 -1.26 7.16 1.82
C GLY A 76 -1.37 8.23 2.89
N LEU A 77 -2.54 8.85 2.99
CA LEU A 77 -2.85 9.83 4.02
C LEU A 77 -3.63 9.18 5.15
N SER A 78 -3.15 9.35 6.39
CA SER A 78 -3.79 8.80 7.57
C SER A 78 -4.78 9.81 8.17
N ASN A 79 -6.07 9.49 8.15
CA ASN A 79 -7.11 10.34 8.71
C ASN A 79 -7.89 9.58 9.79
N LEU A 80 -7.53 9.83 11.07
CA LEU A 80 -8.16 9.38 12.33
C LEU A 80 -8.44 7.86 12.46
N ASP A 81 -9.11 7.22 11.50
CA ASP A 81 -9.48 5.81 11.48
C ASP A 81 -9.24 5.11 10.13
N MET A 82 -8.91 5.85 9.05
CA MET A 82 -8.77 5.26 7.71
C MET A 82 -7.52 5.76 6.99
N LEU A 83 -6.80 4.83 6.36
CA LEU A 83 -5.69 5.13 5.46
C LEU A 83 -6.24 5.28 4.03
N ARG A 84 -6.18 6.50 3.48
CA ARG A 84 -6.47 6.73 2.07
C ARG A 84 -5.22 6.38 1.26
N THR A 85 -5.19 5.18 0.71
CA THR A 85 -4.04 4.63 -0.02
C THR A 85 -3.82 5.34 -1.36
N ASN A 86 -2.62 5.88 -1.54
CA ASN A 86 -2.10 6.41 -2.81
C ASN A 86 -1.26 5.37 -3.56
N PHE A 87 -0.56 4.50 -2.82
CA PHE A 87 0.21 3.40 -3.38
C PHE A 87 -0.09 2.11 -2.61
N HIS A 88 -0.54 1.09 -3.32
CA HIS A 88 -0.77 -0.26 -2.79
C HIS A 88 0.36 -1.17 -3.29
N LEU A 89 1.32 -1.41 -2.41
CA LEU A 89 2.58 -2.09 -2.73
C LEU A 89 2.62 -3.50 -2.14
N PHE A 90 3.32 -4.38 -2.83
CA PHE A 90 3.64 -5.72 -2.38
C PHE A 90 5.14 -5.94 -2.47
N VAL A 91 5.76 -6.39 -1.39
CA VAL A 91 7.21 -6.59 -1.30
C VAL A 91 7.50 -8.06 -1.09
N ASN A 92 8.32 -8.65 -1.95
CA ASN A 92 8.83 -10.00 -1.68
C ASN A 92 9.88 -9.90 -0.56
N PRO A 93 9.66 -10.48 0.63
CA PRO A 93 10.53 -10.28 1.79
C PRO A 93 11.91 -10.93 1.64
N LYS A 94 12.08 -11.88 0.70
CA LYS A 94 13.36 -12.54 0.43
C LYS A 94 14.23 -11.75 -0.55
N THR A 95 13.62 -11.16 -1.57
CA THR A 95 14.35 -10.44 -2.64
C THR A 95 14.26 -8.93 -2.55
N LEU A 96 13.38 -8.41 -1.70
CA LEU A 96 13.03 -6.99 -1.55
C LEU A 96 12.55 -6.34 -2.86
N ARG A 97 12.12 -7.16 -3.83
CA ARG A 97 11.49 -6.65 -5.06
C ARG A 97 10.11 -6.12 -4.72
N VAL A 98 9.83 -4.91 -5.21
CA VAL A 98 8.56 -4.21 -5.03
C VAL A 98 7.68 -4.40 -6.26
N TYR A 99 6.41 -4.64 -5.99
CA TYR A 99 5.34 -4.83 -6.95
C TYR A 99 4.20 -3.88 -6.61
N TYR A 100 3.44 -3.49 -7.62
CA TYR A 100 2.21 -2.73 -7.46
C TYR A 100 1.02 -3.67 -7.65
N LEU A 101 -0.02 -3.49 -6.84
CA LEU A 101 -1.33 -4.04 -7.14
C LEU A 101 -2.01 -3.14 -8.15
N ASP A 102 -2.49 -3.73 -9.24
CA ASP A 102 -3.28 -3.00 -10.22
C ASP A 102 -4.47 -3.83 -10.68
N GLU A 103 -5.49 -3.12 -11.14
CA GLU A 103 -6.68 -3.69 -11.77
C GLU A 103 -6.31 -4.20 -13.16
N TYR A 104 -6.81 -5.36 -13.55
CA TYR A 104 -6.48 -6.02 -14.82
C TYR A 104 -7.72 -6.69 -15.39
N ASP A 105 -8.03 -6.44 -16.66
CA ASP A 105 -9.15 -7.08 -17.35
C ASP A 105 -8.59 -8.10 -18.36
N ASP A 106 -8.81 -9.39 -18.07
CA ASP A 106 -8.37 -10.49 -18.92
C ASP A 106 -9.42 -10.89 -19.97
N GLY A 107 -10.51 -10.14 -20.07
CA GLY A 107 -11.68 -10.48 -20.90
C GLY A 107 -12.73 -11.30 -20.16
N ASN A 108 -12.50 -11.70 -18.90
CA ASN A 108 -13.46 -12.38 -18.03
C ASN A 108 -13.89 -11.52 -16.82
N GLY A 109 -13.58 -10.21 -16.83
CA GLY A 109 -13.93 -9.26 -15.79
C GLY A 109 -12.71 -8.65 -15.08
N LEU A 110 -12.99 -7.78 -14.11
CA LEU A 110 -11.96 -7.11 -13.31
C LEU A 110 -11.27 -8.13 -12.39
N ASN A 111 -9.97 -8.29 -12.59
CA ASN A 111 -9.05 -9.06 -11.77
C ASN A 111 -8.01 -8.12 -11.17
N PHE A 112 -7.23 -8.62 -10.21
CA PHE A 112 -6.07 -7.90 -9.66
C PHE A 112 -4.79 -8.67 -9.97
N LYS A 113 -3.74 -7.94 -10.35
CA LYS A 113 -2.43 -8.55 -10.64
C LYS A 113 -1.30 -7.73 -10.01
N LEU A 114 -0.30 -8.45 -9.50
CA LEU A 114 0.97 -7.84 -9.13
C LEU A 114 1.80 -7.57 -10.39
N ILE A 115 2.08 -6.30 -10.63
CA ILE A 115 2.96 -5.83 -11.72
C ILE A 115 4.29 -5.37 -11.15
N THR A 116 5.34 -5.47 -11.96
CA THR A 116 6.66 -5.00 -11.50
C THR A 116 6.67 -3.48 -11.37
N LEU A 117 7.48 -2.98 -10.44
CA LEU A 117 7.71 -1.54 -10.29
C LEU A 117 8.12 -0.84 -11.59
N GLN A 118 8.97 -1.49 -12.40
CA GLN A 118 9.39 -0.94 -13.69
C GLN A 118 8.24 -0.82 -14.68
N GLN A 119 7.38 -1.84 -14.75
CA GLN A 119 6.20 -1.84 -15.60
C GLN A 119 5.21 -0.74 -15.18
N TRP A 120 4.93 -0.63 -13.88
CA TRP A 120 4.10 0.45 -13.34
C TRP A 120 4.66 1.83 -13.70
N ARG A 121 5.96 2.08 -13.48
CA ARG A 121 6.61 3.35 -13.84
C ARG A 121 6.52 3.66 -15.33
N LYS A 122 6.78 2.66 -16.19
CA LYS A 122 6.65 2.79 -17.65
C LYS A 122 5.25 3.25 -18.02
N TRP A 123 4.22 2.60 -17.47
CA TRP A 123 2.84 2.94 -17.77
C TRP A 123 2.44 4.33 -17.32
N ARG A 124 2.82 4.73 -16.10
CA ARG A 124 2.54 6.08 -15.58
C ARG A 124 3.15 7.23 -16.39
N SER A 125 4.23 6.96 -17.13
CA SER A 125 4.83 7.94 -18.04
C SER A 125 4.10 8.10 -19.38
N THR A 126 3.16 7.21 -19.70
CA THR A 126 2.43 7.29 -20.97
C THR A 126 1.26 8.26 -20.89
N LYS A 127 0.93 8.88 -22.03
CA LYS A 127 -0.29 9.71 -22.14
C LYS A 127 -1.58 8.91 -21.91
N ALA A 128 -1.56 7.60 -22.19
CA ALA A 128 -2.69 6.71 -21.97
C ALA A 128 -3.09 6.62 -20.49
N TRP A 129 -2.12 6.67 -19.57
CA TRP A 129 -2.36 6.62 -18.13
C TRP A 129 -3.18 7.81 -17.60
N GLN A 130 -3.11 8.95 -18.29
CA GLN A 130 -3.82 10.17 -17.90
C GLN A 130 -5.30 10.14 -18.31
N LYS A 131 -5.72 9.13 -19.08
CA LYS A 131 -7.11 8.91 -19.48
C LYS A 131 -7.70 7.75 -18.67
N MET A 132 -9.02 7.56 -18.76
CA MET A 132 -9.62 6.29 -18.35
C MET A 132 -8.95 5.16 -19.13
N HIS A 133 -8.41 4.20 -18.41
CA HIS A 133 -7.63 3.12 -18.98
C HIS A 133 -7.91 1.83 -18.23
N LYS A 134 -7.68 0.74 -18.94
CA LYS A 134 -7.64 -0.61 -18.39
C LYS A 134 -6.41 -1.32 -18.89
N TYR A 135 -6.12 -2.46 -18.29
CA TYR A 135 -5.01 -3.29 -18.70
C TYR A 135 -5.52 -4.55 -19.37
N LYS A 136 -5.03 -4.80 -20.59
CA LYS A 136 -5.37 -5.98 -21.37
C LYS A 136 -4.09 -6.63 -21.86
N ASN A 137 -3.91 -7.92 -21.57
CA ASN A 137 -2.75 -8.72 -21.99
C ASN A 137 -1.38 -8.14 -21.62
N GLY A 138 -1.28 -7.46 -20.47
CA GLY A 138 -0.02 -6.84 -20.03
C GLY A 138 0.31 -5.52 -20.76
N GLU A 139 -0.68 -4.91 -21.40
CA GLU A 139 -0.58 -3.60 -22.02
C GLU A 139 -1.61 -2.63 -21.42
N LEU A 140 -1.26 -1.34 -21.42
CA LEU A 140 -2.15 -0.27 -21.00
C LEU A 140 -3.00 0.17 -22.21
N VAL A 141 -4.31 -0.02 -22.10
CA VAL A 141 -5.29 0.31 -23.15
C VAL A 141 -6.18 1.43 -22.64
N THR A 142 -6.33 2.51 -23.40
CA THR A 142 -7.27 3.57 -23.07
C THR A 142 -8.68 3.13 -23.41
N ASP A 143 -9.63 3.33 -22.51
CA ASP A 143 -11.04 3.19 -22.87
C ASP A 143 -11.41 4.35 -23.80
N THR A 144 -11.56 4.04 -25.08
CA THR A 144 -12.18 4.94 -26.04
C THR A 144 -13.68 4.79 -25.87
N ASN A 145 -14.27 5.62 -25.00
CA ASN A 145 -15.69 5.95 -25.15
C ASN A 145 -15.90 6.71 -26.46
#